data_AF-A0A509EHR5-F1
#
_entry.id   AF-A0A509EHR5-F1
#
_cell.length_a   1.000
_cell.length_b   1.000
_cell.length_c   1.000
_cell.angle_alpha   90.00
_cell.angle_beta   90.00
_cell.angle_gamma   90.00
#
_symmetry.space_group_name_H-M   'P 1'
#
loop_
_entity.id
_entity.type
_entity.pdbx_description
1 polymer ?
#
loop_
_entity_poly.entity_id
_entity_poly.type
_entity_poly.pdbx_seq_one_letter_code
_entity_poly.pdbx_strand_id
1 'polypeptide(L)'
;MTRTRAIPLLLAIGLASPAEAQSLRYARAPAWLIHGNYCGLGNNAPLPPIDALDAACARHDACTPSNGLPSQACNLRLQREAALISRDPRQPDDVRAAAGFLAFGAGMIPFDPTVPTVVAYRPAPAARPWVPATAYGRAY
;
A
#
# COMPACT_ATOMS: atom_id res chain seq x y z
N MET A 1 72.48 -3.11 11.81
CA MET A 1 71.38 -3.25 10.83
C MET A 1 70.19 -3.90 11.53
N THR A 2 69.20 -3.13 11.98
CA THR A 2 68.01 -3.64 12.68
C THR A 2 66.75 -3.02 12.05
N ARG A 3 66.39 -3.51 10.86
CA ARG A 3 65.15 -3.16 10.15
C ARG A 3 64.30 -4.41 10.00
N THR A 4 63.49 -4.76 11.01
CA THR A 4 62.42 -5.76 10.84
C THR A 4 61.46 -5.80 12.04
N ARG A 5 60.86 -4.67 12.41
CA ARG A 5 59.70 -4.67 13.34
C ARG A 5 58.61 -3.66 12.98
N ALA A 6 58.47 -3.32 11.70
CA ALA A 6 57.42 -2.40 11.24
C ALA A 6 56.26 -3.10 10.50
N ILE A 7 56.34 -4.41 10.30
CA ILE A 7 55.38 -5.16 9.47
C ILE A 7 54.09 -5.57 10.21
N PRO A 8 54.06 -5.91 11.53
CA PRO A 8 52.80 -6.40 12.11
C PRO A 8 51.82 -5.28 12.45
N LEU A 9 52.29 -4.03 12.58
CA LEU A 9 51.43 -2.89 12.94
C LEU A 9 50.57 -2.40 11.77
N LEU A 10 51.03 -2.60 10.53
CA LEU A 10 50.30 -2.17 9.33
C LEU A 10 49.12 -3.10 8.99
N LEU A 11 49.14 -4.37 9.45
CA LEU A 11 48.07 -5.32 9.17
C LEU A 11 46.84 -5.14 10.08
N ALA A 12 47.01 -4.58 11.28
CA ALA A 12 45.92 -4.35 12.23
C ALA A 12 45.04 -3.12 11.88
N ILE A 13 45.54 -2.21 11.05
CA ILE A 13 44.85 -0.96 10.71
C ILE A 13 43.84 -1.17 9.56
N GLY A 14 43.98 -2.23 8.76
CA GLY A 14 43.07 -2.51 7.63
C GLY A 14 41.68 -3.03 8.00
N LEU A 15 41.50 -3.57 9.21
CA LEU A 15 40.22 -4.13 9.68
C LEU A 15 39.32 -3.12 10.40
N ALA A 16 39.81 -1.90 10.64
CA ALA A 16 39.03 -0.78 11.19
C ALA A 16 38.55 0.18 10.09
N SER A 17 38.33 -0.33 8.87
CA SER A 17 37.64 0.42 7.82
C SER A 17 36.17 0.60 8.23
N PRO A 18 35.60 1.81 8.05
CA PRO A 18 34.52 2.28 8.89
C PRO A 18 33.20 1.59 8.54
N ALA A 19 32.46 1.18 9.58
CA ALA A 19 31.04 0.83 9.49
C ALA A 19 30.14 2.03 9.08
N GLU A 20 30.74 3.22 8.90
CA GLU A 20 30.06 4.48 8.54
C GLU A 20 29.63 4.57 7.06
N ALA A 21 29.88 3.55 6.23
CA ALA A 21 29.31 3.49 4.87
C ALA A 21 27.81 3.13 4.87
N GLN A 22 27.25 2.68 6.00
CA GLN A 22 25.81 2.43 6.15
C GLN A 22 25.01 3.72 6.40
N SER A 23 25.68 4.87 6.46
CA SER A 23 25.03 6.18 6.44
C SER A 23 24.64 6.63 5.02
N LEU A 24 24.56 5.70 4.06
CA LEU A 24 23.65 5.87 2.94
C LEU A 24 22.24 5.86 3.53
N ARG A 25 21.78 7.03 3.98
CA ARG A 25 20.39 7.35 4.28
C ARG A 25 19.53 6.56 3.31
N TYR A 26 18.92 5.47 3.80
CA TYR A 26 17.91 4.65 3.13
C TYR A 26 17.73 5.08 1.67
N ALA A 27 18.65 4.70 0.78
CA ALA A 27 18.47 5.01 -0.63
C ALA A 27 17.16 4.32 -0.96
N ARG A 28 16.10 5.12 -1.18
CA ARG A 28 14.72 4.66 -1.25
C ARG A 28 14.72 3.42 -2.12
N ALA A 29 14.41 2.27 -1.53
CA ALA A 29 14.46 1.02 -2.25
C ALA A 29 13.68 1.21 -3.56
N PRO A 30 14.20 0.73 -4.71
CA PRO A 30 13.54 0.94 -5.98
C PRO A 30 12.10 0.44 -5.90
N ALA A 31 11.15 1.28 -6.32
CA ALA A 31 9.75 0.94 -6.30
C ALA A 31 9.44 -0.03 -7.44
N TRP A 32 8.71 -1.10 -7.13
CA TRP A 32 8.23 -2.08 -8.10
C TRP A 32 6.73 -1.89 -8.27
N LEU A 33 6.36 -1.03 -9.21
CA LEU A 33 4.99 -0.57 -9.38
C LEU A 33 4.30 -1.33 -10.50
N ILE A 34 3.11 -1.83 -10.17
CA ILE A 34 2.15 -2.39 -11.12
C ILE A 34 1.44 -1.26 -11.86
N HIS A 35 1.18 -0.15 -11.15
CA HIS A 35 0.42 0.99 -11.66
C HIS A 35 0.78 2.28 -10.92
N GLY A 36 0.78 3.39 -11.64
CA GLY A 36 0.91 4.73 -11.06
C GLY A 36 2.18 4.94 -10.22
N ASN A 37 2.00 5.63 -9.09
CA ASN A 37 3.06 6.01 -8.16
C ASN A 37 3.07 5.18 -6.88
N TYR A 38 1.98 4.48 -6.56
CA TYR A 38 1.76 3.86 -5.25
C TYR A 38 1.35 2.39 -5.31
N CYS A 39 0.91 1.87 -6.45
CA CYS A 39 0.45 0.49 -6.50
C CYS A 39 1.62 -0.49 -6.69
N GLY A 40 2.28 -0.89 -5.60
CA GLY A 40 3.38 -1.86 -5.68
C GLY A 40 4.19 -2.00 -4.40
N LEU A 41 5.38 -2.62 -4.52
CA LEU A 41 6.36 -2.65 -3.43
C LEU A 41 7.15 -1.34 -3.43
N GLY A 42 7.05 -0.58 -2.34
CA GLY A 42 7.52 0.81 -2.32
C GLY A 42 6.59 1.73 -3.09
N ASN A 43 6.94 3.01 -3.18
CA ASN A 43 6.16 4.01 -3.90
C ASN A 43 7.04 5.22 -4.29
N ASN A 44 6.53 6.07 -5.17
CA ASN A 44 7.17 7.28 -5.66
C ASN A 44 6.79 8.54 -4.87
N ALA A 45 6.32 8.41 -3.62
CA ALA A 45 5.98 9.58 -2.82
C ALA A 45 7.17 10.57 -2.75
N PRO A 46 6.94 11.89 -2.88
CA PRO A 46 5.65 12.56 -2.69
C PRO A 46 4.88 12.89 -3.98
N LEU A 47 5.12 12.21 -5.11
CA LEU A 47 4.35 12.46 -6.32
C LEU A 47 2.84 12.23 -6.09
N PRO A 48 1.95 13.06 -6.65
CA PRO A 48 0.52 12.86 -6.48
C PRO A 48 0.06 11.56 -7.16
N PRO A 49 -1.02 10.93 -6.66
CA PRO A 49 -1.65 9.82 -7.38
C PRO A 49 -2.15 10.26 -8.75
N ILE A 50 -1.97 9.41 -9.77
CA ILE A 50 -2.33 9.77 -11.15
C ILE A 50 -3.78 9.47 -11.52
N ASP A 51 -4.45 8.59 -10.77
CA ASP A 51 -5.86 8.26 -10.94
C ASP A 51 -6.52 7.71 -9.65
N ALA A 52 -7.75 7.22 -9.77
CA ALA A 52 -8.52 6.70 -8.64
C ALA A 52 -7.91 5.43 -8.02
N LEU A 53 -7.27 4.58 -8.83
CA LEU A 53 -6.65 3.34 -8.37
C LEU A 53 -5.36 3.66 -7.61
N ASP A 54 -4.52 4.50 -8.19
CA ASP A 54 -3.30 4.99 -7.57
C ASP A 54 -3.59 5.71 -6.26
N ALA A 55 -4.70 6.47 -6.20
CA ALA A 55 -5.14 7.12 -4.96
C ALA A 55 -5.58 6.11 -3.88
N ALA A 56 -6.15 4.96 -4.25
CA ALA A 56 -6.46 3.89 -3.31
C ALA A 56 -5.18 3.23 -2.75
N CYS A 57 -4.20 3.00 -3.61
CA CYS A 57 -2.88 2.50 -3.21
C CYS A 57 -2.17 3.48 -2.28
N ALA A 58 -2.17 4.78 -2.60
CA ALA A 58 -1.58 5.81 -1.72
C ALA A 58 -2.20 5.84 -0.31
N ARG A 59 -3.52 5.61 -0.20
CA ARG A 59 -4.20 5.49 1.10
C ARG A 59 -3.85 4.22 1.85
N HIS A 60 -3.58 3.12 1.14
CA HIS A 60 -3.12 1.87 1.74
C HIS A 60 -1.70 2.00 2.30
N ASP A 61 -0.80 2.62 1.53
CA ASP A 61 0.56 2.91 1.98
C ASP A 61 0.56 3.79 3.23
N ALA A 62 -0.27 4.85 3.25
CA ALA A 62 -0.42 5.72 4.41
C ALA A 62 -1.10 5.05 5.62
N CYS A 63 -1.82 3.94 5.41
CA CYS A 63 -2.44 3.16 6.48
C CYS A 63 -1.43 2.26 7.22
N THR A 64 -0.28 1.98 6.59
CA THR A 64 0.75 1.09 7.12
C THR A 64 1.70 1.88 8.04
N PRO A 65 1.92 1.44 9.31
CA PRO A 65 2.90 2.09 10.18
C PRO A 65 4.29 2.03 9.55
N SER A 66 5.11 3.06 9.78
CA SER A 66 6.45 3.16 9.22
C SER A 66 7.25 1.89 9.50
N ASN A 67 7.71 1.22 8.43
CA ASN A 67 8.58 0.04 8.45
C ASN A 67 7.91 -1.27 8.91
N GLY A 68 6.57 -1.31 9.03
CA GLY A 68 5.81 -2.49 9.46
C GLY A 68 5.00 -3.15 8.33
N LEU A 69 4.37 -4.28 8.64
CA LEU A 69 3.33 -4.86 7.77
C LEU A 69 2.03 -4.05 7.89
N PRO A 70 1.20 -3.98 6.85
CA PRO A 70 -0.14 -3.40 6.95
C PRO A 70 -0.98 -4.18 7.96
N SER A 71 -1.97 -3.54 8.56
CA SER A 71 -3.02 -4.28 9.28
C SER A 71 -3.95 -4.99 8.28
N GLN A 72 -4.65 -6.03 8.74
CA GLN A 72 -5.68 -6.69 7.93
C GLN A 72 -6.77 -5.68 7.48
N ALA A 73 -7.08 -4.69 8.31
CA ALA A 73 -8.05 -3.65 7.98
C ALA A 73 -7.61 -2.81 6.77
N CYS A 74 -6.32 -2.47 6.69
CA CYS A 74 -5.75 -1.74 5.57
C CYS A 74 -5.89 -2.55 4.27
N ASN A 75 -5.51 -3.83 4.31
CA ASN A 75 -5.60 -4.74 3.15
C ASN A 75 -7.06 -4.90 2.67
N LEU A 76 -8.00 -5.12 3.59
CA LEU A 76 -9.42 -5.22 3.26
C LEU A 76 -10.00 -3.91 2.70
N ARG A 77 -9.50 -2.76 3.15
CA ARG A 77 -9.88 -1.47 2.57
C ARG A 77 -9.41 -1.34 1.13
N LEU A 78 -8.14 -1.65 0.86
CA LEU A 78 -7.60 -1.65 -0.50
C LEU A 78 -8.38 -2.59 -1.41
N GLN A 79 -8.63 -3.83 -0.96
CA GLN A 79 -9.42 -4.81 -1.70
C GLN A 79 -10.80 -4.27 -2.11
N ARG A 80 -11.53 -3.62 -1.18
CA ARG A 80 -12.85 -3.06 -1.47
C ARG A 80 -12.79 -1.89 -2.44
N GLU A 81 -11.88 -0.95 -2.24
CA GLU A 81 -11.73 0.22 -3.10
C GLU A 81 -11.34 -0.18 -4.53
N ALA A 82 -10.34 -1.06 -4.68
CA ALA A 82 -9.91 -1.58 -5.99
C ALA A 82 -11.02 -2.40 -6.68
N ALA A 83 -11.80 -3.18 -5.93
CA ALA A 83 -12.94 -3.92 -6.51
C ALA A 83 -14.07 -3.02 -7.01
N LEU A 84 -14.27 -1.84 -6.42
CA LEU A 84 -15.23 -0.85 -6.93
C LEU A 84 -14.72 -0.24 -8.24
N ILE A 85 -13.42 0.10 -8.29
CA ILE A 85 -12.78 0.69 -9.47
C ILE A 85 -12.77 -0.28 -10.65
N SER A 86 -12.50 -1.57 -10.43
CA SER A 86 -12.49 -2.58 -11.51
C SER A 86 -13.85 -2.76 -12.20
N ARG A 87 -14.95 -2.46 -11.48
CA ARG A 87 -16.32 -2.55 -11.99
C ARG A 87 -16.88 -1.22 -12.50
N ASP A 88 -16.15 -0.11 -12.35
CA ASP A 88 -16.60 1.19 -12.81
C ASP A 88 -16.37 1.34 -14.33
N PRO A 89 -17.43 1.39 -15.15
CA PRO A 89 -17.31 1.50 -16.61
C PRO A 89 -16.76 2.86 -17.07
N ARG A 90 -16.63 3.84 -16.17
CA ARG A 90 -16.01 5.14 -16.47
C ARG A 90 -14.49 5.11 -16.43
N GLN A 91 -13.90 4.05 -15.88
CA GLN A 91 -12.45 3.90 -15.78
C GLN A 91 -11.88 3.30 -17.07
N PRO A 92 -10.67 3.69 -17.50
CA PRO A 92 -9.95 3.03 -18.60
C PRO A 92 -9.80 1.52 -18.37
N ASP A 93 -9.83 0.72 -19.44
CA ASP A 93 -9.82 -0.75 -19.33
C ASP A 93 -8.56 -1.30 -18.67
N ASP A 94 -7.40 -0.68 -18.89
CA ASP A 94 -6.14 -1.01 -18.24
C ASP A 94 -6.18 -0.72 -16.74
N VAL A 95 -6.74 0.41 -16.33
CA VAL A 95 -6.97 0.75 -14.91
C VAL A 95 -7.92 -0.25 -14.27
N ARG A 96 -8.99 -0.64 -14.97
CA ARG A 96 -9.95 -1.64 -14.47
C ARG A 96 -9.30 -3.01 -14.29
N ALA A 97 -8.46 -3.43 -15.23
CA ALA A 97 -7.71 -4.68 -15.15
C ALA A 97 -6.69 -4.67 -14.00
N ALA A 98 -5.90 -3.60 -13.88
CA ALA A 98 -4.97 -3.41 -12.77
C ALA A 98 -5.69 -3.40 -11.42
N ALA A 99 -6.85 -2.73 -11.34
CA ALA A 99 -7.69 -2.71 -10.15
C ALA A 99 -8.22 -4.11 -9.79
N GLY A 100 -8.59 -4.93 -10.78
CA GLY A 100 -8.98 -6.32 -10.57
C GLY A 100 -7.85 -7.16 -9.98
N PHE A 101 -6.64 -7.03 -10.53
CA PHE A 101 -5.45 -7.70 -10.01
C PHE A 101 -5.13 -7.26 -8.58
N LEU A 102 -5.14 -5.95 -8.31
CA LEU A 102 -4.87 -5.41 -6.97
C LEU A 102 -5.95 -5.77 -5.95
N ALA A 103 -7.22 -5.84 -6.36
CA ALA A 103 -8.30 -6.29 -5.48
C ALA A 103 -8.08 -7.74 -5.02
N PHE A 104 -7.67 -8.63 -5.92
CA PHE A 104 -7.33 -10.02 -5.59
C PHE A 104 -6.05 -10.08 -4.74
N GLY A 105 -4.99 -9.40 -5.18
CA GLY A 105 -3.69 -9.36 -4.52
C GLY A 105 -3.76 -8.84 -3.08
N ALA A 106 -4.59 -7.82 -2.82
CA ALA A 106 -4.77 -7.23 -1.50
C ALA A 106 -5.21 -8.25 -0.43
N GLY A 107 -5.98 -9.28 -0.81
CA GLY A 107 -6.38 -10.36 0.10
C GLY A 107 -5.24 -11.32 0.48
N MET A 108 -4.12 -11.29 -0.23
CA MET A 108 -2.96 -12.15 -0.04
C MET A 108 -1.75 -11.41 0.56
N ILE A 109 -1.82 -10.09 0.74
CA ILE A 109 -0.75 -9.31 1.35
C ILE A 109 -0.59 -9.76 2.82
N PRO A 110 0.63 -10.12 3.26
CA PRO A 110 0.90 -10.40 4.67
C PRO A 110 0.52 -9.21 5.55
N PHE A 111 -0.04 -9.49 6.72
CA PHE A 111 -0.45 -8.45 7.67
C PHE A 111 0.06 -8.74 9.07
N ASP A 112 0.19 -7.70 9.88
CA ASP A 112 0.49 -7.85 11.30
C ASP A 112 -0.76 -8.35 12.05
N PRO A 113 -0.76 -9.58 12.61
CA PRO A 113 -1.92 -10.14 13.31
C PRO A 113 -2.13 -9.52 14.70
N THR A 114 -1.16 -8.76 15.21
CA THR A 114 -1.21 -8.14 16.55
C THR A 114 -1.94 -6.80 16.53
N VAL A 115 -2.16 -6.20 15.36
CA VAL A 115 -2.90 -4.93 15.22
C VAL A 115 -4.41 -5.23 15.14
N PRO A 116 -5.21 -4.81 16.13
CA PRO A 116 -6.64 -5.14 16.17
C PRO A 116 -7.41 -4.51 15.00
N THR A 117 -8.27 -5.30 14.36
CA THR A 117 -9.28 -4.80 13.42
C THR A 117 -10.42 -4.15 14.20
N VAL A 118 -10.41 -2.83 14.36
CA VAL A 118 -11.57 -2.12 14.93
C VAL A 118 -12.63 -1.98 13.83
N VAL A 119 -13.59 -2.91 13.78
CA VAL A 119 -14.76 -2.78 12.92
C VAL A 119 -15.75 -1.84 13.59
N ALA A 120 -15.78 -0.58 13.14
CA ALA A 120 -16.84 0.33 13.54
C ALA A 120 -18.16 -0.17 12.94
N TYR A 121 -19.04 -0.70 13.79
CA TYR A 121 -20.40 -1.06 13.39
C TYR A 121 -21.15 0.21 12.97
N ARG A 122 -21.51 0.31 11.69
CA ARG A 122 -22.53 1.26 11.23
C ARG A 122 -23.86 0.51 11.15
N PRO A 123 -24.87 0.89 11.94
CA PRO A 123 -26.21 0.32 11.76
C PRO A 123 -26.69 0.61 10.34
N ALA A 124 -27.41 -0.35 9.74
CA ALA A 124 -28.03 -0.14 8.45
C ALA A 124 -28.97 1.09 8.51
N PRO A 125 -29.05 1.90 7.44
CA PRO A 125 -30.09 2.93 7.38
C PRO A 125 -31.45 2.24 7.50
N ALA A 126 -32.36 2.82 8.29
CA ALA A 126 -33.71 2.30 8.44
C ALA A 126 -34.33 2.06 7.07
N ALA A 127 -34.91 0.88 6.86
CA ALA A 127 -35.56 0.52 5.62
C ALA A 127 -36.58 1.61 5.25
N ARG A 128 -36.47 2.17 4.03
CA ARG A 128 -37.48 3.09 3.53
C ARG A 128 -38.81 2.30 3.48
N PRO A 129 -39.92 2.86 3.98
CA PRO A 129 -41.20 2.19 3.87
C PRO A 129 -41.48 1.87 2.40
N TRP A 130 -41.85 0.62 2.13
CA TRP A 130 -42.25 0.18 0.80
C TRP A 130 -43.51 0.93 0.38
N VAL A 131 -43.43 1.70 -0.70
CA VAL A 131 -44.60 2.36 -1.30
C VAL A 131 -45.09 1.48 -2.46
N PRO A 132 -46.28 0.86 -2.37
CA PRO A 132 -46.85 0.07 -3.45
C PRO A 132 -47.05 0.92 -4.71
N ALA A 133 -46.72 0.34 -5.87
CA ALA A 133 -46.89 0.97 -7.19
C ALA A 133 -48.35 1.36 -7.52
N THR A 134 -49.33 0.86 -6.75
CA THR A 134 -50.76 1.16 -6.95
C THR A 134 -51.15 2.58 -6.56
N ALA A 135 -50.27 3.36 -5.90
CA ALA A 135 -50.55 4.74 -5.52
C ALA A 135 -50.54 5.74 -6.70
N TYR A 136 -50.06 5.34 -7.88
CA TYR A 136 -49.98 6.20 -9.08
C TYR A 136 -51.10 5.98 -10.11
N GLY A 137 -52.14 5.19 -9.77
CA GLY A 137 -53.16 4.78 -10.74
C GLY A 137 -54.59 5.10 -10.34
N ARG A 138 -55.02 6.37 -10.46
CA ARG A 138 -56.37 6.81 -10.89
C ARG A 138 -56.50 8.33 -10.80
N ALA A 139 -56.33 8.99 -11.93
CA ALA A 139 -56.99 10.27 -12.24
C ALA A 139 -57.08 10.37 -13.78
N TYR A 140 -58.07 9.68 -14.34
CA TYR A 140 -58.72 10.08 -15.59
C TYR A 140 -60.16 10.44 -15.22
#